data_AF-A0A1Q8ZQC0-F1
#
_entry.id   AF-A0A1Q8ZQC0-F1
#
_cell.length_a   1.000
_cell.length_b   1.000
_cell.length_c   1.000
_cell.angle_alpha   90.00
_cell.angle_beta   90.00
_cell.angle_gamma   90.00
#
_symmetry.space_group_name_H-M   'P 1'
#
loop_
_entity.id
_entity.type
_entity.pdbx_description
1 polymer ?
#
loop_
_entity_poly.entity_id
_entity_poly.type
_entity_poly.pdbx_seq_one_letter_code
_entity_poly.pdbx_strand_id
1 'polypeptide(L)'
;MLHKTKTPNPTDRLVGARIRLGRNLLRMSQEKLGEGLGITFQQVQKYEKGTNRVGASRLNDIANIPNRPVSWFFEDVPASPESAPDEITAFLQSREGIKLIRSYTQLKKPAYRNAVLRTIDTLAKDERGEA
;
A
#
# COMPACT_ATOMS: atom_id res chain seq x y z
N MET A 1 -9.86 -33.07 12.16
CA MET A 1 -9.10 -32.65 10.96
C MET A 1 -8.66 -31.20 11.17
N LEU A 2 -7.36 -30.95 11.37
CA LEU A 2 -6.85 -29.58 11.44
C LEU A 2 -6.93 -28.96 10.04
N HIS A 3 -7.83 -27.99 9.84
CA HIS A 3 -7.80 -27.13 8.67
C HIS A 3 -6.54 -26.26 8.79
N LYS A 4 -5.46 -26.66 8.12
CA LYS A 4 -4.26 -25.83 7.97
C LYS A 4 -4.69 -24.61 7.15
N THR A 5 -4.99 -23.51 7.83
CA THR A 5 -5.29 -22.22 7.22
C THR A 5 -4.12 -21.87 6.30
N LYS A 6 -4.38 -21.92 4.99
CA LYS A 6 -3.37 -21.73 3.96
C LYS A 6 -2.83 -20.32 4.13
N THR A 7 -1.60 -20.21 4.64
CA THR A 7 -0.93 -18.92 4.80
C THR A 7 -0.89 -18.24 3.43
N PRO A 8 -1.41 -16.99 3.31
CA PRO A 8 -1.36 -16.24 2.07
C PRO A 8 0.05 -16.20 1.49
N ASN A 9 0.20 -16.40 0.18
CA ASN A 9 1.49 -16.26 -0.48
C ASN A 9 2.00 -14.82 -0.26
N PRO A 10 3.29 -14.62 0.07
CA PRO A 10 3.89 -13.28 0.14
C PRO A 10 3.53 -12.37 -1.05
N THR A 11 3.52 -12.90 -2.28
CA THR A 11 3.12 -12.15 -3.48
C THR A 11 1.66 -11.71 -3.43
N ASP A 12 0.75 -12.56 -2.96
CA ASP A 12 -0.68 -12.23 -2.85
C ASP A 12 -0.89 -11.10 -1.81
N ARG A 13 -0.15 -11.12 -0.70
CA ARG A 13 -0.19 -10.05 0.32
C ARG A 13 0.33 -8.73 -0.20
N LEU A 14 1.43 -8.76 -0.95
CA LEU A 14 1.99 -7.58 -1.61
C LEU A 14 1.01 -6.98 -2.63
N VAL A 15 0.44 -7.81 -3.51
CA VAL A 15 -0.54 -7.33 -4.49
C VAL A 15 -1.73 -6.71 -3.77
N GLY A 16 -2.24 -7.36 -2.71
CA GLY A 16 -3.27 -6.81 -1.83
C GLY A 16 -2.91 -5.48 -1.19
N ALA A 17 -1.67 -5.34 -0.70
CA ALA A 17 -1.12 -4.11 -0.15
C ALA A 17 -1.18 -2.95 -1.15
N ARG A 18 -0.74 -3.22 -2.38
CA ARG A 18 -0.71 -2.24 -3.48
C ARG A 18 -2.13 -1.86 -3.91
N ILE A 19 -3.06 -2.80 -3.99
CA ILE A 19 -4.49 -2.52 -4.25
C ILE A 19 -5.03 -1.54 -3.21
N ARG A 20 -4.81 -1.82 -1.92
CA ARG A 20 -5.25 -0.96 -0.82
C ARG A 20 -4.64 0.44 -0.90
N LEU A 21 -3.33 0.52 -1.15
CA LEU A 21 -2.62 1.79 -1.30
C LEU A 21 -3.18 2.62 -2.47
N GLY A 22 -3.34 2.01 -3.65
CA GLY A 22 -3.91 2.66 -4.83
C GLY A 22 -5.31 3.20 -4.56
N ARG A 23 -6.18 2.36 -3.99
CA ARG A 23 -7.54 2.75 -3.59
C ARG A 23 -7.53 3.94 -2.63
N ASN A 24 -6.70 3.87 -1.59
CA ASN A 24 -6.59 4.93 -0.60
C ASN A 24 -6.06 6.24 -1.19
N LEU A 25 -5.08 6.20 -2.10
CA LEU A 25 -4.57 7.41 -2.76
C LEU A 25 -5.66 8.14 -3.55
N LEU A 26 -6.59 7.38 -4.16
CA LEU A 26 -7.76 7.90 -4.86
C LEU A 26 -8.95 8.27 -3.96
N ARG A 27 -8.83 8.13 -2.62
CA ARG A 27 -9.94 8.30 -1.65
C ARG A 27 -11.15 7.42 -1.94
N MET A 28 -10.92 6.25 -2.52
CA MET A 28 -11.98 5.32 -2.89
C MET A 28 -12.30 4.35 -1.73
N SER A 29 -13.58 4.00 -1.53
CA SER A 29 -13.98 2.98 -0.55
C SER A 29 -13.88 1.56 -1.14
N GLN A 30 -13.90 0.52 -0.30
CA GLN A 30 -13.86 -0.86 -0.79
C GLN A 30 -15.11 -1.20 -1.61
N GLU A 31 -16.26 -0.64 -1.23
CA GLU A 31 -17.52 -0.71 -1.97
C GLU A 31 -17.35 -0.08 -3.35
N LYS A 32 -16.79 1.13 -3.43
CA LYS A 32 -16.60 1.83 -4.70
C LYS A 32 -15.65 1.09 -5.65
N LEU A 33 -14.57 0.50 -5.10
CA LEU A 33 -13.68 -0.37 -5.87
C LEU A 33 -14.40 -1.64 -6.33
N GLY A 34 -15.23 -2.23 -5.46
CA GLY A 34 -16.03 -3.40 -5.77
C GLY A 34 -17.02 -3.16 -6.91
N GLU A 35 -17.76 -2.04 -6.85
CA GLU A 35 -18.66 -1.57 -7.92
C GLU A 35 -17.93 -1.48 -9.26
N GLY A 36 -16.76 -0.83 -9.29
CA GLY A 36 -15.97 -0.67 -10.51
C GLY A 36 -15.45 -1.98 -11.11
N LEU A 37 -15.36 -3.04 -10.30
CA LEU A 37 -14.87 -4.36 -10.71
C LEU A 37 -16.01 -5.39 -10.90
N GLY A 38 -17.25 -5.03 -10.57
CA GLY A 38 -18.39 -5.95 -10.53
C GLY A 38 -18.26 -7.04 -9.45
N ILE A 39 -17.65 -6.73 -8.30
CA ILE A 39 -17.46 -7.66 -7.17
C ILE A 39 -17.89 -7.05 -5.84
N THR A 40 -18.09 -7.88 -4.82
CA THR A 40 -18.50 -7.41 -3.50
C THR A 40 -17.35 -6.73 -2.74
N PHE A 41 -17.68 -5.83 -1.80
CA PHE A 41 -16.69 -5.20 -0.91
C PHE A 41 -15.90 -6.25 -0.11
N GLN A 42 -16.54 -7.36 0.27
CA GLN A 42 -15.90 -8.46 0.98
C GLN A 42 -14.84 -9.14 0.12
N GLN A 43 -15.08 -9.28 -1.19
CA GLN A 43 -14.08 -9.82 -2.11
C GLN A 43 -12.91 -8.85 -2.26
N VAL A 44 -13.16 -7.55 -2.36
CA VAL A 44 -12.12 -6.52 -2.33
C VAL A 44 -11.30 -6.62 -1.05
N GLN A 45 -11.94 -6.77 0.11
CA GLN A 45 -11.25 -6.94 1.38
C GLN A 45 -10.36 -8.19 1.40
N LYS A 46 -10.80 -9.31 0.81
CA LYS A 46 -10.00 -10.53 0.68
C LYS A 46 -8.81 -10.35 -0.27
N TYR A 47 -8.95 -9.58 -1.34
CA TYR A 47 -7.83 -9.20 -2.20
C TYR A 47 -6.84 -8.31 -1.46
N GLU A 48 -7.31 -7.26 -0.77
CA GLU A 48 -6.44 -6.35 -0.02
C GLU A 48 -5.67 -7.05 1.10
N LYS A 49 -6.24 -8.09 1.70
CA LYS A 49 -5.58 -8.93 2.72
C LYS A 49 -4.67 -10.00 2.12
N GLY A 50 -4.69 -10.20 0.80
CA GLY A 50 -3.98 -11.28 0.10
C GLY A 50 -4.52 -12.68 0.39
N THR A 51 -5.65 -12.82 1.11
CA THR A 51 -6.25 -14.13 1.41
C THR A 51 -6.86 -14.78 0.18
N ASN A 52 -7.28 -13.97 -0.79
CA ASN A 52 -7.70 -14.43 -2.11
C ASN A 52 -6.67 -14.00 -3.16
N ARG A 53 -6.32 -14.94 -4.03
CA ARG A 53 -5.49 -14.67 -5.22
C ARG A 53 -6.23 -13.78 -6.20
N VAL A 54 -5.50 -12.85 -6.79
CA VAL A 54 -5.98 -12.01 -7.89
C VAL A 54 -5.45 -12.62 -9.20
N GLY A 55 -6.35 -13.11 -10.05
CA GLY A 55 -5.96 -13.62 -11.37
C GLY A 55 -5.49 -12.49 -12.30
N ALA A 56 -4.71 -12.82 -13.33
CA ALA A 56 -4.10 -11.85 -14.24
C ALA A 56 -5.11 -10.87 -14.87
N SER A 57 -6.24 -11.38 -15.38
CA SER A 57 -7.31 -10.52 -15.93
C SER A 57 -7.83 -9.53 -14.90
N ARG A 58 -8.04 -9.99 -13.66
CA ARG A 58 -8.55 -9.13 -12.59
C ARG A 58 -7.50 -8.10 -12.14
N LEU A 59 -6.24 -8.49 -12.10
CA LEU A 59 -5.14 -7.58 -11.79
C LEU A 59 -5.05 -6.46 -12.82
N ASN A 60 -5.27 -6.79 -14.10
CA ASN A 60 -5.36 -5.80 -15.18
C ASN A 60 -6.55 -4.84 -14.99
N ASP A 61 -7.75 -5.35 -14.68
CA ASP A 61 -8.92 -4.51 -14.40
C ASP A 61 -8.64 -3.52 -13.25
N ILE A 62 -8.03 -4.02 -12.18
CA ILE A 62 -7.65 -3.22 -11.00
C ILE A 62 -6.60 -2.18 -11.37
N ALA A 63 -5.65 -2.48 -12.25
CA ALA A 63 -4.61 -1.56 -12.72
C ALA A 63 -5.20 -0.37 -13.49
N ASN A 64 -6.29 -0.60 -14.23
CA ASN A 64 -6.96 0.41 -15.03
C ASN A 64 -7.68 1.46 -14.18
N ILE A 65 -8.16 1.10 -12.99
CA ILE A 65 -8.88 2.04 -12.09
C ILE A 65 -8.01 3.24 -11.65
N PRO A 66 -6.78 3.04 -11.15
CA PRO A 66 -5.83 4.12 -10.88
C PRO A 66 -5.03 4.57 -12.11
N ASN A 67 -5.30 4.03 -13.31
CA ASN A 67 -4.52 4.23 -14.53
C ASN A 67 -3.01 4.00 -14.33
N ARG A 68 -2.66 2.83 -13.79
CA ARG A 68 -1.27 2.43 -13.51
C ARG A 68 -0.90 1.18 -14.32
N PRO A 69 0.37 1.01 -14.72
CA PRO A 69 0.82 -0.24 -15.31
C PRO A 69 0.71 -1.39 -14.30
N VAL A 70 0.48 -2.61 -14.78
CA VAL A 70 0.41 -3.83 -13.93
C VAL A 70 1.72 -4.05 -13.15
N SER A 71 2.87 -3.59 -13.68
CA SER A 71 4.16 -3.64 -12.99
C SER A 71 4.13 -2.97 -11.61
N TRP A 72 3.30 -1.94 -11.43
CA TRP A 72 3.19 -1.17 -10.19
C TRP A 72 2.81 -2.02 -8.96
N PHE A 73 2.10 -3.14 -9.16
CA PHE A 73 1.77 -4.06 -8.07
C PHE A 73 2.98 -4.88 -7.57
N PHE A 74 4.10 -4.83 -8.30
CA PHE A 74 5.32 -5.59 -8.04
C PHE A 74 6.57 -4.70 -7.91
N GLU A 75 6.45 -3.39 -8.10
CA GLU A 75 7.53 -2.43 -7.87
C GLU A 75 7.86 -2.32 -6.37
N ASP A 76 9.13 -2.03 -6.04
CA ASP A 76 9.71 -1.97 -4.68
C ASP A 76 9.65 -3.27 -3.86
N VAL A 77 9.65 -4.43 -4.51
CA VAL A 77 9.87 -5.71 -3.84
C VAL A 77 11.37 -5.90 -3.66
N PRO A 78 11.92 -5.91 -2.43
CA PRO A 78 13.25 -6.47 -2.22
C PRO A 78 13.17 -7.91 -2.73
N ALA A 79 14.09 -8.33 -3.58
CA ALA A 79 14.08 -9.66 -4.20
C ALA A 79 14.12 -10.85 -3.20
N SER A 80 14.10 -10.59 -1.88
CA SER A 80 14.08 -11.60 -0.83
C SER A 80 12.69 -11.74 -0.19
N PRO A 81 12.06 -12.94 -0.24
CA PRO A 81 10.78 -13.24 0.41
C PRO A 81 10.82 -13.31 1.95
N GLU A 82 11.99 -13.15 2.57
CA GLU A 82 12.19 -13.33 4.02
C GLU A 82 12.06 -12.05 4.85
N SER A 83 11.95 -10.89 4.21
CA SER A 83 11.68 -9.65 4.93
C SER A 83 10.23 -9.66 5.42
N ALA A 84 10.02 -9.56 6.74
CA ALA A 84 8.75 -9.09 7.31
C ALA A 84 8.22 -7.89 6.49
N PRO A 85 6.91 -7.58 6.44
CA PRO A 85 6.46 -6.39 5.73
C PRO A 85 7.29 -5.21 6.26
N ASP A 86 8.17 -4.71 5.40
CA ASP A 86 9.18 -3.72 5.76
C ASP A 86 8.43 -2.58 6.46
N GLU A 87 8.98 -2.00 7.53
CA GLU A 87 8.26 -0.98 8.32
C GLU A 87 7.71 0.13 7.41
N ILE A 88 8.42 0.40 6.32
CA ILE A 88 8.02 1.25 5.20
C ILE A 88 6.71 0.78 4.56
N THR A 89 6.57 -0.50 4.21
CA THR A 89 5.34 -1.07 3.64
C THR A 89 4.17 -0.97 4.62
N ALA A 90 4.40 -1.28 5.90
CA ALA A 90 3.38 -1.14 6.93
C ALA A 90 2.95 0.33 7.09
N PHE A 91 3.91 1.26 7.03
CA PHE A 91 3.67 2.70 7.06
C PHE A 91 2.87 3.20 5.85
N LEU A 92 3.22 2.79 4.63
CA LEU A 92 2.49 3.16 3.41
C LEU A 92 1.01 2.73 3.45
N GLN A 93 0.70 1.66 4.18
CA GLN A 93 -0.68 1.17 4.39
C GLN A 93 -1.43 1.83 5.55
N SER A 94 -0.71 2.53 6.44
CA SER A 94 -1.26 3.12 7.64
C SER A 94 -2.03 4.42 7.31
N ARG A 95 -3.03 4.75 8.14
CA ARG A 95 -3.78 6.01 7.99
C ARG A 95 -2.85 7.22 8.10
N GLU A 96 -1.87 7.12 8.98
CA GLU A 96 -0.85 8.13 9.21
C GLU A 96 0.05 8.31 7.99
N GLY A 97 0.58 7.23 7.42
CA GLY A 97 1.46 7.32 6.26
C GLY A 97 0.76 7.88 5.02
N ILE A 98 -0.49 7.47 4.78
CA ILE A 98 -1.32 8.05 3.71
C ILE A 98 -1.56 9.54 3.94
N LYS A 99 -1.81 9.96 5.18
CA LYS A 99 -1.99 11.39 5.53
C LYS A 99 -0.70 12.17 5.29
N LEU A 100 0.46 11.65 5.71
CA LEU A 100 1.76 12.28 5.53
C LEU A 100 2.07 12.47 4.03
N ILE A 101 1.98 11.41 3.23
CA ILE A 101 2.26 11.45 1.79
C ILE A 101 1.38 12.47 1.08
N ARG A 102 0.07 12.49 1.37
CA ARG A 102 -0.84 13.48 0.77
C ARG A 102 -0.52 14.91 1.18
N SER A 103 -0.25 15.16 2.45
CA SER A 103 0.09 16.50 2.93
C SER A 103 1.41 16.97 2.32
N TYR A 104 2.41 16.08 2.25
CA TYR A 104 3.72 16.38 1.69
C TYR A 104 3.65 16.67 0.19
N THR A 105 2.89 15.89 -0.58
CA THR A 105 2.72 16.09 -2.04
C THR A 105 1.97 17.38 -2.41
N GLN A 106 1.21 17.97 -1.49
CA GLN A 106 0.57 19.29 -1.70
C GLN A 106 1.55 20.47 -1.53
N LEU A 107 2.71 20.25 -0.90
CA LEU A 107 3.71 21.28 -0.73
C LEU A 107 4.38 21.59 -2.07
N LYS A 108 4.02 22.72 -2.68
CA LYS A 108 4.58 23.13 -3.99
C LYS A 108 6.01 23.66 -3.89
N LYS A 109 6.33 24.40 -2.83
CA LYS A 109 7.65 25.03 -2.65
C LYS A 109 8.68 24.02 -2.13
N PRO A 110 9.84 23.87 -2.79
CA PRO A 110 10.92 22.99 -2.31
C PRO A 110 11.38 23.33 -0.89
N ALA A 111 11.43 24.63 -0.55
CA ALA A 111 11.81 25.08 0.79
C ALA A 111 10.93 24.48 1.91
N TYR A 112 9.62 24.32 1.68
CA TYR A 112 8.72 23.74 2.68
C TYR A 112 8.89 22.22 2.78
N ARG A 113 9.11 21.55 1.66
CA ARG A 113 9.42 20.11 1.65
C ARG A 113 10.71 19.82 2.42
N ASN A 114 11.76 20.61 2.17
CA ASN A 114 13.04 20.50 2.88
C ASN A 114 12.91 20.82 4.38
N ALA A 115 12.10 21.80 4.75
CA ALA A 115 11.84 22.12 6.16
C ALA A 115 11.18 20.94 6.89
N VAL A 116 10.15 20.31 6.28
CA VAL A 116 9.50 19.12 6.86
C VAL A 116 10.47 17.96 7.03
N LEU A 117 11.27 17.66 5.99
CA LEU A 117 12.27 16.59 6.07
C LEU A 117 13.31 16.88 7.16
N ARG A 118 13.80 18.12 7.25
CA ARG A 118 14.74 18.52 8.30
C ARG A 118 14.15 18.34 9.70
N THR A 119 12.87 18.71 9.91
CA THR A 119 12.21 18.50 11.20
C THR A 119 12.11 17.02 11.55
N ILE A 120 11.74 16.17 10.58
CA ILE A 120 11.67 14.72 10.78
C ILE A 120 13.05 14.17 11.14
N ASP A 121 14.11 14.56 10.42
CA ASP A 121 15.48 14.12 10.70
C ASP A 121 15.96 14.57 12.08
N THR A 122 15.65 15.80 12.49
CA THR A 122 16.01 16.32 13.82
C THR A 122 15.31 15.54 14.92
N LEU A 123 14.01 15.31 14.83
CA LEU A 123 13.27 14.54 15.83
C LEU A 123 13.75 13.08 15.89
N ALA A 124 14.02 12.47 14.73
CA ALA A 124 14.51 11.11 14.68
C ALA A 124 15.92 10.94 15.28
N LYS A 125 16.80 11.95 15.12
CA LYS A 125 18.12 11.97 15.78
C LYS A 125 18.00 12.11 17.29
N ASP A 126 17.08 12.96 17.76
CA ASP A 126 16.79 13.14 19.18
C ASP A 126 16.33 11.83 19.84
N GLU A 127 15.40 11.10 19.21
CA GLU A 127 14.95 9.79 19.70
C GLU A 127 16.07 8.73 19.74
N ARG A 128 17.07 8.82 18.84
CA ARG A 128 18.25 7.94 18.85
C ARG A 128 19.35 8.39 19.81
N GLY A 129 19.20 9.55 20.47
CA GLY A 129 20.22 10.13 21.33
C GLY A 129 21.45 10.64 20.57
N GLU A 130 21.27 11.00 19.29
CA GLU A 130 22.32 11.51 18.38
C GLU A 130 22.28 13.05 18.22
N ALA A 131 21.49 13.74 19.07
CA ALA A 131 21.23 15.17 18.98
C ALA A 131 22.29 16.05 19.64
#